data_AF-A0A950PJY5-F1
#
_entry.id   AF-A0A950PJY5-F1
#
_cell.length_a   1.000
_cell.length_b   1.000
_cell.length_c   1.000
_cell.angle_alpha   90.00
_cell.angle_beta   90.00
_cell.angle_gamma   90.00
#
_symmetry.space_group_name_H-M   'P 1'
#
loop_
_entity.id
_entity.type
_entity.pdbx_description
1 polymer ?
#
loop_
_entity_poly.entity_id
_entity_poly.type
_entity_poly.pdbx_seq_one_letter_code
_entity_poly.pdbx_strand_id
1 'polypeptide(L)'
;MIDATTHTMRVTDNGRTAMTFPVSFGKPGFRTPSGTFHVLGKDAVVEMTSCSVNITCNPRSPGYYDLMVHWAVRLTSGGVFVHAAPWDSQIGTADTSHGCIHLSTADARRFFDFSRVGDTVIVQGTGRAGPGPAGP
;
A
#
# COMPACT_ATOMS: atom_id res chain seq x y z
N MET A 1 1.66 9.77 -6.47
CA MET A 1 1.97 8.77 -7.52
C MET A 1 2.93 7.75 -6.94
N ILE A 2 2.68 6.48 -7.17
CA ILE A 2 3.46 5.35 -6.66
C ILE A 2 3.81 4.46 -7.85
N ASP A 3 5.09 4.22 -8.08
CA ASP A 3 5.60 3.53 -9.26
C ASP A 3 6.44 2.31 -8.86
N ALA A 4 5.98 1.13 -9.27
CA ALA A 4 6.65 -0.13 -8.96
C ALA A 4 7.88 -0.42 -9.82
N THR A 5 8.05 0.26 -10.96
CA THR A 5 9.29 0.12 -11.75
C THR A 5 10.47 0.79 -11.06
N THR A 6 10.23 1.89 -10.35
CA THR A 6 11.24 2.66 -9.63
C THR A 6 11.19 2.49 -8.12
N HIS A 7 10.28 1.64 -7.62
CA HIS A 7 10.04 1.43 -6.19
C HIS A 7 9.88 2.73 -5.39
N THR A 8 9.20 3.71 -5.97
CA THR A 8 9.15 5.07 -5.44
C THR A 8 7.72 5.61 -5.34
N MET A 9 7.44 6.26 -4.21
CA MET A 9 6.23 7.04 -3.98
C MET A 9 6.57 8.53 -3.97
N ARG A 10 5.97 9.28 -4.89
CA ARG A 10 6.04 10.75 -4.95
C ARG A 10 4.73 11.36 -4.50
N VAL A 11 4.78 12.14 -3.42
CA VAL A 11 3.66 12.89 -2.86
C VAL A 11 3.72 14.32 -3.36
N THR A 12 2.62 14.81 -3.92
CA THR A 12 2.52 16.16 -4.47
C THR A 12 1.40 16.94 -3.80
N ASP A 13 1.65 18.19 -3.47
CA ASP A 13 0.66 19.15 -3.00
C ASP A 13 0.58 20.30 -4.00
N ASN A 14 -0.62 20.60 -4.50
CA ASN A 14 -0.85 21.67 -5.49
C ASN A 14 0.14 21.65 -6.67
N GLY A 15 0.44 20.45 -7.19
CA GLY A 15 1.36 20.25 -8.32
C GLY A 15 2.86 20.28 -7.98
N ARG A 16 3.24 20.57 -6.74
CA ARG A 16 4.64 20.58 -6.28
C ARG A 16 4.95 19.31 -5.50
N THR A 17 6.12 18.72 -5.73
CA THR A 17 6.57 17.56 -4.95
C THR A 17 6.81 17.99 -3.50
N ALA A 18 6.04 17.42 -2.57
CA ALA A 18 6.18 17.65 -1.14
C ALA A 18 7.17 16.65 -0.52
N MET A 19 7.05 15.35 -0.89
CA MET A 19 7.85 14.26 -0.33
C MET A 19 8.06 13.15 -1.37
N THR A 20 9.14 12.41 -1.21
CA THR A 20 9.44 11.20 -1.98
C THR A 20 9.89 10.11 -1.02
N PHE A 21 9.35 8.91 -1.17
CA PHE A 21 9.63 7.76 -0.29
C PHE A 21 9.97 6.51 -1.13
N PRO A 22 10.92 5.68 -0.68
CA PRO A 22 11.07 4.33 -1.21
C PRO A 22 9.89 3.46 -0.74
N VAL A 23 9.41 2.56 -1.59
CA VAL A 23 8.28 1.67 -1.30
C VAL A 23 8.57 0.22 -1.71
N SER A 24 7.84 -0.73 -1.14
CA SER A 24 7.74 -2.12 -1.64
C SER A 24 6.28 -2.48 -1.90
N PHE A 25 6.01 -3.32 -2.91
CA PHE A 25 4.66 -3.72 -3.32
C PHE A 25 4.41 -5.22 -3.10
N GLY A 26 3.26 -5.67 -3.58
CA GLY A 26 2.87 -7.08 -3.56
C GLY A 26 3.76 -7.95 -4.43
N LYS A 27 4.29 -9.03 -3.84
CA LYS A 27 5.10 -10.04 -4.54
C LYS A 27 4.32 -10.74 -5.66
N PRO A 28 4.98 -11.47 -6.59
CA PRO A 28 4.28 -12.30 -7.57
C PRO A 28 3.22 -13.22 -6.94
N GLY A 29 2.03 -13.27 -7.55
CA GLY A 29 0.84 -13.93 -6.98
C GLY A 29 -0.04 -13.03 -6.10
N PHE A 30 0.52 -11.95 -5.54
CA PHE A 30 -0.18 -10.97 -4.70
C PHE A 30 0.05 -9.52 -5.16
N ARG A 31 0.38 -9.32 -6.43
CA ARG A 31 0.74 -8.02 -7.00
C ARG A 31 -0.26 -6.93 -6.60
N THR A 32 0.24 -5.77 -6.20
CA THR A 32 -0.60 -4.59 -5.94
C THR A 32 -1.30 -4.17 -7.24
N PRO A 33 -2.60 -3.84 -7.23
CA PRO A 33 -3.28 -3.39 -8.45
C PRO A 33 -2.77 -2.00 -8.88
N SER A 34 -2.45 -1.84 -10.17
CA SER A 34 -2.21 -0.54 -10.81
C SER A 34 -3.54 0.15 -11.12
N GLY A 35 -3.63 1.46 -10.95
CA GLY A 35 -4.85 2.24 -11.18
C GLY A 35 -4.86 3.57 -10.43
N THR A 36 -5.96 4.30 -10.56
CA THR A 36 -6.24 5.49 -9.78
C THR A 36 -7.18 5.11 -8.63
N PHE A 37 -6.72 5.35 -7.41
CA PHE A 37 -7.44 5.10 -6.17
C PHE A 37 -7.69 6.40 -5.43
N HIS A 38 -8.60 6.36 -4.46
CA HIS A 38 -8.80 7.42 -3.50
C HIS A 38 -8.59 6.89 -2.09
N VAL A 39 -8.01 7.70 -1.22
CA VAL A 39 -7.87 7.35 0.20
C VAL A 39 -9.27 7.19 0.79
N LEU A 40 -9.59 5.98 1.24
CA LEU A 40 -10.90 5.65 1.82
C LEU A 40 -10.96 5.92 3.32
N GLY A 41 -9.83 5.80 4.00
CA GLY A 41 -9.74 5.88 5.45
C GLY A 41 -8.30 5.76 5.91
N LYS A 42 -8.09 6.05 7.20
CA LYS A 42 -6.78 5.94 7.81
C LYS A 42 -6.90 5.58 9.29
N ASP A 43 -6.03 4.69 9.72
CA ASP A 43 -5.99 4.18 11.09
C ASP A 43 -4.54 4.19 11.59
N ALA A 44 -4.30 4.79 12.76
CA ALA A 44 -2.96 4.86 13.34
C ALA A 44 -2.43 3.45 13.69
N VAL A 45 -3.35 2.53 14.02
CA VAL A 45 -3.09 1.13 14.29
C VAL A 45 -4.26 0.32 13.71
N VAL A 46 -3.96 -0.71 12.93
CA VAL A 46 -4.98 -1.64 12.42
C VAL A 46 -4.45 -3.07 12.46
N GLU A 47 -5.33 -3.99 12.84
CA GLU A 47 -5.08 -5.43 12.71
C GLU A 47 -5.38 -5.86 11.28
N MET A 48 -4.37 -6.39 10.59
CA MET A 48 -4.49 -6.92 9.24
C MET A 48 -4.35 -8.43 9.28
N THR A 49 -5.40 -9.14 8.87
CA THR A 49 -5.40 -10.61 8.80
C THR A 49 -5.60 -11.09 7.36
N SER A 50 -4.90 -12.15 6.98
CA SER A 50 -5.07 -12.81 5.67
C SER A 50 -6.48 -13.34 5.45
N CYS A 51 -7.20 -13.66 6.54
CA CYS A 51 -8.57 -14.14 6.51
C CYS A 51 -9.54 -13.03 6.11
N SER A 52 -9.37 -11.82 6.66
CA SER A 52 -10.25 -10.66 6.38
C SER A 52 -10.25 -10.23 4.90
N VAL A 53 -9.17 -10.55 4.17
CA VAL A 53 -9.01 -10.25 2.74
C VAL A 53 -9.08 -11.49 1.85
N ASN A 54 -9.63 -12.60 2.37
CA ASN A 54 -9.90 -13.83 1.63
C ASN A 54 -8.64 -14.47 0.98
N ILE A 55 -7.47 -14.34 1.61
CA ILE A 55 -6.24 -15.05 1.22
C ILE A 55 -6.22 -16.43 1.86
N THR A 56 -6.30 -16.49 3.19
CA THR A 56 -6.39 -17.75 3.94
C THR A 56 -6.71 -17.46 5.41
N CYS A 57 -7.49 -18.34 6.03
CA CYS A 57 -7.72 -18.35 7.48
C CYS A 57 -6.95 -19.47 8.19
N ASN A 58 -6.10 -20.23 7.46
CA ASN A 58 -5.35 -21.35 8.00
C ASN A 58 -3.94 -20.90 8.43
N PRO A 59 -3.59 -20.93 9.73
CA PRO A 59 -2.27 -20.53 10.23
C PRO A 59 -1.08 -21.33 9.66
N ARG A 60 -1.34 -22.51 9.07
CA ARG A 60 -0.33 -23.35 8.41
C ARG A 60 -0.11 -22.99 6.95
N SER A 61 -0.90 -22.08 6.38
CA SER A 61 -0.75 -21.67 4.98
C SER A 61 0.42 -20.70 4.82
N PRO A 62 1.26 -20.83 3.77
CA PRO A 62 2.35 -19.88 3.49
C PRO A 62 1.90 -18.43 3.25
N GLY A 63 0.60 -18.21 2.95
CA GLY A 63 0.02 -16.88 2.79
C GLY A 63 -0.66 -16.33 4.04
N TYR A 64 -0.59 -17.05 5.16
CA TYR A 64 -1.19 -16.61 6.42
C TYR A 64 -0.42 -15.42 6.99
N TYR A 65 -1.15 -14.42 7.44
CA TYR A 65 -0.62 -13.35 8.27
C TYR A 65 -1.70 -12.83 9.22
N ASP A 66 -1.24 -12.35 10.36
CA ASP A 66 -2.03 -11.69 11.39
C ASP A 66 -1.10 -10.68 12.07
N LEU A 67 -1.28 -9.39 11.73
CA LEU A 67 -0.31 -8.35 12.01
C LEU A 67 -1.00 -7.08 12.51
N MET A 68 -0.47 -6.53 13.61
CA MET A 68 -0.74 -5.15 14.00
C MET A 68 0.18 -4.22 13.21
N VAL A 69 -0.40 -3.40 12.33
CA VAL A 69 0.37 -2.46 11.51
C VAL A 69 0.06 -1.02 11.90
N HIS A 70 1.05 -0.15 11.75
CA HIS A 70 0.96 1.25 12.13
C HIS A 70 0.85 2.16 10.90
N TRP A 71 0.22 3.32 11.10
CA TRP A 71 0.13 4.40 10.10
C TRP A 71 -0.49 3.94 8.78
N ALA A 72 -1.62 3.24 8.87
CA ALA A 72 -2.26 2.61 7.73
C ALA A 72 -3.19 3.61 7.00
N VAL A 73 -3.01 3.73 5.70
CA VAL A 73 -3.86 4.51 4.79
C VAL A 73 -4.53 3.54 3.81
N ARG A 74 -5.85 3.44 3.84
CA ARG A 74 -6.64 2.48 3.05
C ARG A 74 -6.90 3.03 1.64
N LEU A 75 -6.58 2.22 0.62
CA LEU A 75 -6.80 2.57 -0.79
C LEU A 75 -7.96 1.81 -1.43
N THR A 76 -8.24 0.59 -0.99
CA THR A 76 -9.33 -0.25 -1.54
C THR A 76 -10.18 -0.87 -0.45
N SER A 77 -11.43 -1.22 -0.76
CA SER A 77 -12.28 -2.04 0.12
C SER A 77 -11.71 -3.45 0.30
N GLY A 78 -11.03 -3.98 -0.71
CA GLY A 78 -10.38 -5.30 -0.72
C GLY A 78 -9.07 -5.39 0.08
N GLY A 79 -8.70 -4.37 0.86
CA GLY A 79 -7.62 -4.47 1.83
C GLY A 79 -6.22 -4.11 1.32
N VAL A 80 -6.11 -3.24 0.31
CA VAL A 80 -4.82 -2.63 -0.07
C VAL A 80 -4.62 -1.36 0.73
N PHE A 81 -3.51 -1.29 1.46
CA PHE A 81 -3.13 -0.15 2.28
C PHE A 81 -1.71 0.31 1.97
N VAL A 82 -1.41 1.58 2.25
CA VAL A 82 -0.04 2.06 2.46
C VAL A 82 0.20 2.08 3.97
N HIS A 83 1.24 1.40 4.48
CA HIS A 83 1.49 1.34 5.94
C HIS A 83 2.96 1.13 6.30
N ALA A 84 3.27 1.27 7.59
CA ALA A 84 4.60 0.95 8.12
C ALA A 84 4.86 -0.56 8.09
N ALA A 85 6.03 -0.95 7.59
CA ALA A 85 6.50 -2.33 7.60
C ALA A 85 7.95 -2.40 8.12
N PRO A 86 8.19 -2.24 9.43
CA PRO A 86 9.54 -2.27 10.00
C PRO A 86 10.28 -3.60 9.79
N TRP A 87 9.55 -4.68 9.48
CA TRP A 87 10.10 -5.99 9.15
C TRP A 87 10.58 -6.10 7.70
N ASP A 88 10.18 -5.18 6.81
CA ASP A 88 10.53 -5.25 5.39
C ASP A 88 11.86 -4.55 5.13
N SER A 89 12.91 -5.35 4.97
CA SER A 89 14.26 -4.88 4.65
C SER A 89 14.48 -4.68 3.14
N GLN A 90 13.45 -4.79 2.30
CA GLN A 90 13.53 -4.68 0.83
C GLN A 90 12.77 -3.47 0.28
N ILE A 91 12.35 -2.55 1.15
CA ILE A 91 11.71 -1.29 0.76
C ILE A 91 12.64 -0.51 -0.18
N GLY A 92 12.14 -0.18 -1.36
CA GLY A 92 12.91 0.50 -2.41
C GLY A 92 13.66 -0.43 -3.36
N THR A 93 13.67 -1.75 -3.12
CA THR A 93 14.46 -2.70 -3.94
C THR A 93 13.68 -3.89 -4.48
N ALA A 94 12.70 -4.42 -3.74
CA ALA A 94 11.91 -5.57 -4.19
C ALA A 94 10.50 -5.60 -3.61
N ASP A 95 9.61 -6.35 -4.28
CA ASP A 95 8.21 -6.56 -3.88
C ASP A 95 8.07 -7.76 -2.93
N THR A 96 7.65 -7.52 -1.69
CA THR A 96 7.58 -8.54 -0.64
C THR A 96 6.20 -8.75 -0.03
N SER A 97 5.27 -7.81 -0.24
CA SER A 97 3.99 -7.78 0.48
C SER A 97 2.95 -8.74 -0.11
N HIS A 98 1.78 -8.84 0.55
CA HIS A 98 0.59 -9.52 0.03
C HIS A 98 -0.37 -8.57 -0.72
N GLY A 99 0.12 -7.43 -1.18
CA GLY A 99 -0.63 -6.45 -1.98
C GLY A 99 -0.59 -5.03 -1.40
N CYS A 100 -0.32 -4.88 -0.10
CA CYS A 100 -0.07 -3.60 0.53
C CYS A 100 1.19 -2.92 -0.02
N ILE A 101 1.30 -1.62 0.20
CA ILE A 101 2.46 -0.81 -0.15
C ILE A 101 3.19 -0.49 1.15
N HIS A 102 4.39 -1.02 1.29
CA HIS A 102 5.20 -0.86 2.48
C HIS A 102 6.00 0.44 2.43
N LEU A 103 6.05 1.12 3.57
CA LEU A 103 6.92 2.25 3.85
C LEU A 103 7.74 1.98 5.12
N SER A 104 8.87 2.67 5.25
CA SER A 104 9.57 2.74 6.54
C SER A 104 8.63 3.34 7.61
N THR A 105 8.82 3.01 8.89
CA THR A 105 7.93 3.54 9.94
C THR A 105 7.89 5.07 9.97
N ALA A 106 9.02 5.73 9.74
CA ALA A 106 9.11 7.19 9.71
C ALA A 106 8.36 7.77 8.50
N ASP A 107 8.54 7.18 7.32
CA ASP A 107 7.89 7.65 6.08
C ASP A 107 6.39 7.36 6.09
N ALA A 108 5.98 6.20 6.60
CA ALA A 108 4.59 5.85 6.80
C ALA A 108 3.89 6.87 7.68
N ARG A 109 4.52 7.28 8.80
CA ARG A 109 3.98 8.34 9.65
C ARG A 109 3.87 9.67 8.92
N ARG A 110 4.90 10.10 8.18
CA ARG A 110 4.87 11.35 7.41
C ARG A 110 3.77 11.33 6.34
N PHE A 111 3.61 10.21 5.63
CA PHE A 111 2.54 10.06 4.65
C PHE A 111 1.16 10.01 5.32
N PHE A 112 1.03 9.32 6.45
CA PHE A 112 -0.18 9.28 7.24
C PHE A 112 -0.57 10.68 7.74
N ASP A 113 0.35 11.48 8.24
CA ASP A 113 0.06 12.83 8.72
C ASP A 113 -0.33 13.78 7.57
N PHE A 114 0.29 13.60 6.38
CA PHE A 114 0.02 14.43 5.21
C PHE A 114 -1.29 14.10 4.51
N SER A 115 -1.56 12.81 4.30
CA SER A 115 -2.70 12.34 3.49
C SER A 115 -4.05 12.78 4.08
N ARG A 116 -5.08 12.81 3.25
CA ARG A 116 -6.46 13.04 3.66
C ARG A 116 -7.38 12.06 2.97
N VAL A 117 -8.51 11.74 3.61
CA VAL A 117 -9.57 10.95 2.96
C VAL A 117 -10.03 11.71 1.71
N GLY A 118 -10.13 10.99 0.59
CA GLY A 118 -10.42 11.55 -0.73
C GLY A 118 -9.20 11.85 -1.60
N ASP A 119 -7.99 11.94 -1.03
CA ASP A 119 -6.77 12.19 -1.80
C ASP A 119 -6.56 11.13 -2.90
N THR A 120 -6.16 11.59 -4.08
CA THR A 120 -5.91 10.71 -5.23
C THR A 120 -4.55 10.02 -5.10
N VAL A 121 -4.57 8.69 -5.20
CA VAL A 121 -3.38 7.84 -5.21
C VAL A 121 -3.32 7.06 -6.52
N ILE A 122 -2.35 7.40 -7.36
CA ILE A 122 -2.10 6.70 -8.63
C ILE A 122 -1.01 5.66 -8.39
N VAL A 123 -1.30 4.39 -8.67
CA VAL A 123 -0.34 3.27 -8.62
C VAL A 123 -0.11 2.77 -10.04
N GLN A 124 1.15 2.58 -10.43
CA GLN A 124 1.50 2.11 -11.77
C GLN A 124 2.69 1.14 -11.77
N GLY A 125 2.88 0.45 -12.89
CA GLY A 125 4.07 -0.37 -13.12
C GLY A 125 4.08 -1.71 -12.37
N THR A 126 2.97 -2.12 -11.74
CA THR A 126 2.96 -3.33 -10.89
C THR A 126 2.82 -4.64 -11.69
N GLY A 127 2.46 -4.55 -12.97
CA GLY A 127 2.15 -5.70 -13.83
C GLY A 127 0.80 -6.38 -13.55
N ARG A 128 -0.03 -5.80 -12.67
CA ARG A 128 -1.42 -6.21 -12.43
C ARG A 128 -2.33 -4.99 -12.62
N ALA A 129 -3.19 -5.00 -13.63
CA ALA A 129 -4.23 -4.00 -13.75
C ALA A 129 -5.21 -4.12 -12.57
N GLY A 130 -5.50 -3.00 -11.91
CA GLY A 130 -6.60 -2.89 -10.96
C GLY A 130 -7.96 -2.91 -11.68
N PRO A 131 -9.07 -2.89 -10.92
CA PRO A 131 -10.36 -2.60 -11.53
C PRO A 131 -10.21 -1.26 -12.27
N GLY A 132 -10.62 -1.23 -13.53
CA GLY A 132 -10.51 -0.03 -14.36
C GLY A 132 -11.16 1.18 -13.68
N PRO A 133 -10.89 2.42 -14.14
CA PRO A 133 -11.53 3.59 -13.57
C PRO A 133 -13.03 3.33 -13.50
N ALA A 134 -13.63 3.56 -12.33
CA ALA A 134 -15.07 3.62 -12.23
C ALA A 134 -15.53 4.63 -13.29
N GLY A 135 -16.34 4.15 -14.24
CA GLY A 135 -16.87 4.99 -15.31
C GLY A 135 -17.63 6.20 -14.75
N PRO A 136 -17.89 7.20 -15.61
CA PRO A 136 -18.56 8.43 -15.22
C PRO A 136 -19.92 8.20 -14.54
#